data_AF-A0A015J0M9-F1
#
_entry.id   AF-A0A015J0M9-F1
#
_cell.length_a   1.000
_cell.length_b   1.000
_cell.length_c   1.000
_cell.angle_alpha   90.00
_cell.angle_beta   90.00
_cell.angle_gamma   90.00
#
_symmetry.space_group_name_H-M   'P 1'
#
loop_
_entity.id
_entity.type
_entity.pdbx_description
1 polymer ?
#
loop_
_entity_poly.entity_id
_entity_poly.type
_entity_poly.pdbx_seq_one_letter_code
_entity_poly.pdbx_strand_id
1 'polypeptide(L)' 'MNDQSENLMSKCGTMNEIRKIAEENPNLKEDLITSLQAPIHLIRDVFSRQALKGEPFKNFQQHQKRK' A
#
# COMPACT_ATOMS: atom_id res chain seq x y z
N MET A 1 -10.02 -9.59 1.13
CA MET A 1 -11.25 -9.37 1.92
C MET A 1 -12.22 -10.49 1.57
N ASN A 2 -12.95 -10.97 2.57
CA ASN A 2 -14.02 -11.96 2.38
C ASN A 2 -15.41 -11.28 2.32
N ASP A 3 -16.42 -12.04 1.91
CA ASP A 3 -17.81 -11.56 1.74
C ASP A 3 -18.43 -10.98 3.02
N GLN A 4 -18.05 -11.51 4.20
CA GLN A 4 -18.54 -11.01 5.49
C GLN A 4 -18.01 -9.60 5.76
N SER A 5 -16.70 -9.41 5.60
CA SER A 5 -16.03 -8.12 5.76
C SER A 5 -16.57 -7.09 4.77
N GLU A 6 -16.84 -7.50 3.53
CA GLU A 6 -17.43 -6.63 2.50
C GLU A 6 -18.86 -6.19 2.85
N ASN A 7 -19.69 -7.11 3.35
CA ASN A 7 -21.04 -6.77 3.82
C ASN A 7 -21.01 -5.80 4.99
N LEU A 8 -20.12 -5.99 5.97
CA LEU A 8 -19.94 -5.06 7.09
C LEU A 8 -19.53 -3.67 6.59
N MET A 9 -18.58 -3.61 5.66
CA MET A 9 -18.08 -2.36 5.09
C MET A 9 -19.11 -1.63 4.24
N SER A 10 -20.01 -2.35 3.55
CA SER A 10 -21.06 -1.74 2.70
C SER A 10 -22.02 -0.83 3.47
N LYS A 11 -22.06 -0.96 4.81
CA LYS A 11 -22.92 -0.18 5.71
C LYS A 11 -22.22 1.06 6.27
N CYS A 12 -20.92 1.20 6.06
CA CYS A 12 -20.13 2.32 6.55
C CYS A 12 -20.13 3.46 5.54
N GLY A 13 -20.53 4.67 5.95
CA GLY A 13 -20.42 5.88 5.13
C GLY A 13 -19.26 6.78 5.51
N THR A 14 -18.67 6.57 6.70
CA THR A 14 -17.64 7.45 7.26
C THR A 14 -16.47 6.67 7.85
N MET A 15 -15.31 7.33 7.96
CA MET A 15 -14.11 6.75 8.58
C MET A 15 -14.33 6.35 10.04
N ASN A 16 -15.17 7.09 10.77
CA ASN A 16 -15.45 6.80 12.18
C ASN A 16 -16.30 5.54 12.33
N GLU A 17 -17.27 5.31 11.44
CA GLU A 17 -18.06 4.08 11.41
C GLU A 17 -17.18 2.87 11.07
N ILE A 18 -16.30 3.00 10.08
CA ILE A 18 -15.31 1.96 9.74
C ILE A 18 -14.46 1.61 10.97
N ARG A 19 -13.94 2.62 11.67
CA ARG A 19 -13.12 2.42 12.87
C ARG A 19 -13.90 1.67 13.95
N LYS A 20 -15.12 2.11 14.25
CA LYS A 20 -15.96 1.50 15.28
C LYS A 20 -16.27 0.03 14.96
N ILE A 21 -16.68 -0.27 13.72
CA ILE A 21 -17.00 -1.65 13.33
C ILE A 21 -15.75 -2.53 13.31
N ALA A 22 -14.59 -2.00 12.91
CA ALA A 22 -13.33 -2.73 12.96
C ALA A 22 -12.82 -2.99 14.39
N GLU A 23 -13.11 -2.10 15.35
CA GLU A 23 -12.85 -2.34 16.78
C GLU A 23 -13.72 -3.48 17.33
N GLU A 24 -14.98 -3.55 16.90
CA GLU A 24 -15.92 -4.60 17.27
C GLU A 24 -15.63 -5.94 16.55
N ASN A 25 -14.95 -5.92 15.40
CA ASN A 25 -14.70 -7.09 14.55
C ASN A 25 -13.20 -7.25 14.20
N PRO A 26 -12.43 -8.03 14.99
CA PRO A 26 -10.99 -8.19 14.80
C PRO A 26 -10.59 -8.71 13.41
N ASN A 27 -11.37 -9.65 12.85
CA ASN A 27 -11.09 -10.19 11.51
C ASN A 27 -11.23 -9.11 10.43
N LEU A 28 -12.23 -8.22 10.56
CA LEU A 28 -12.40 -7.10 9.63
C LEU A 28 -11.21 -6.14 9.73
N LYS A 29 -10.70 -5.89 10.93
CA LYS A 29 -9.50 -5.06 11.13
C LYS A 29 -8.29 -5.64 10.39
N GLU A 30 -8.04 -6.94 10.50
CA GLU A 30 -6.93 -7.59 9.77
C GLU A 30 -7.14 -7.56 8.26
N ASP A 31 -8.36 -7.83 7.80
CA ASP A 31 -8.74 -7.75 6.39
C ASP A 31 -8.54 -6.35 5.81
N LEU A 32 -8.90 -5.30 6.56
CA LEU A 32 -8.69 -3.90 6.19
C LEU A 32 -7.20 -3.57 6.11
N ILE A 33 -6.41 -3.94 7.12
CA ILE A 33 -4.96 -3.71 7.12
C ILE A 33 -4.32 -4.38 5.90
N THR A 34 -4.66 -5.65 5.66
CA THR A 34 -4.10 -6.44 4.57
C THR A 34 -4.47 -5.87 3.21
N SER A 35 -5.75 -5.49 3.02
CA SER A 35 -6.21 -4.91 1.75
C SER A 35 -5.58 -3.54 1.46
N LEU A 36 -5.25 -2.76 2.50
CA LEU A 36 -4.61 -1.44 2.37
C LEU A 36 -3.09 -1.50 2.15
N GLN A 37 -2.42 -2.62 2.45
CA GLN A 37 -0.96 -2.73 2.25
C GLN A 37 -0.55 -2.52 0.79
N ALA A 38 -1.25 -3.16 -0.15
CA ALA A 38 -0.96 -3.04 -1.58
C ALA A 38 -1.03 -1.59 -2.11
N PRO A 39 -2.14 -0.84 -1.89
CA PRO A 39 -2.20 0.56 -2.32
C PRO A 39 -1.20 1.46 -1.57
N ILE A 40 -0.92 1.20 -0.29
CA ILE A 40 0.13 1.95 0.44
C ILE A 40 1.49 1.77 -0.22
N HIS A 41 1.88 0.54 -0.55
CA HIS A 41 3.14 0.26 -1.25
C HIS A 41 3.18 0.93 -2.62
N LEU A 42 2.10 0.85 -3.40
CA LEU A 42 2.01 1.50 -4.70
C LEU A 42 2.25 3.01 -4.61
N ILE A 43 1.56 3.69 -3.68
CA ILE A 43 1.71 5.13 -3.48
C ILE A 43 3.15 5.46 -3.06
N ARG A 44 3.71 4.69 -2.13
CA ARG A 44 5.11 4.86 -1.68
C ARG A 44 6.10 4.73 -2.83
N ASP A 45 5.94 3.74 -3.71
CA ASP A 45 6.81 3.52 -4.85
C ASP A 45 6.74 4.67 -5.86
N VAL A 46 5.52 5.16 -6.13
CA VAL A 46 5.32 6.33 -7.01
C VAL A 46 6.06 7.54 -6.44
N PHE A 47 5.87 7.87 -5.17
CA PHE A 47 6.57 9.00 -4.55
C PHE A 47 8.09 8.80 -4.53
N SER A 48 8.56 7.59 -4.24
CA SER A 48 10.01 7.29 -4.25
C SER A 48 10.62 7.51 -5.63
N ARG A 49 9.92 7.13 -6.70
CA ARG A 49 10.38 7.37 -8.08
C ARG A 49 10.29 8.85 -8.45
N GLN A 50 9.26 9.56 -8.03
CA GLN A 50 9.14 11.01 -8.26
C GLN A 50 10.25 11.78 -7.54
N ALA A 51 10.68 11.33 -6.36
CA ALA A 51 11.81 11.93 -5.65
C ALA A 51 13.14 11.80 -6.42
N LEU A 52 13.27 10.81 -7.33
CA LEU A 52 14.44 10.63 -8.19
C LEU A 52 14.34 11.46 -9.49
N LYS A 53 13.26 12.22 -9.69
CA LYS A 53 13.08 13.03 -10.90
C LYS A 53 14.09 14.18 -10.90
N GLY A 54 15.11 14.07 -11.75
CA GLY A 54 16.22 15.04 -11.87
C GLY A 54 17.58 14.46 -11.47
N GLU A 55 17.60 13.28 -10.82
CA GLU A 55 18.83 12.56 -10.56
C GLU A 55 19.33 11.89 -11.85
N PRO A 56 20.61 12.06 -12.24
CA PRO A 56 21.18 11.36 -13.37
C PRO A 56 21.20 9.85 -13.09
N PHE A 57 20.89 9.04 -14.10
CA PHE A 57 21.02 7.59 -13.98
C PHE A 57 22.46 7.21 -13.63
N LYS A 58 22.62 6.34 -12.61
CA LYS A 58 23.92 5.74 -12.31
C LYS A 58 24.28 4.79 -13.44
N ASN A 59 25.14 5.24 -14.35
CA ASN A 59 25.73 4.37 -15.35
C ASN A 59 26.71 3.43 -14.65
N PHE A 60 26.50 2.12 -14.77
CA PHE A 60 27.48 1.15 -14.30
C PHE A 60 28.77 1.32 -15.10
N GLN A 61 29.89 1.53 -14.42
CA GLN A 61 31.19 1.55 -15.08
C GLN A 61 31.47 0.16 -15.63
N GLN A 62 31.47 0.05 -16.95
CA GLN A 62 31.84 -1.15 -17.67
C GLN A 62 33.28 -1.52 -17.26
N HIS A 63 33.42 -2.59 -16.49
CA HIS A 63 34.74 -3.12 -16.14
C HIS A 63 35.39 -3.62 -17.43
N GLN A 64 36.26 -2.79 -18.02
CA GLN A 64 37.15 -3.24 -19.07
C GLN A 64 38.15 -4.22 -18.44
N LYS A 65 37.92 -5.52 -18.67
CA LYS A 65 38.95 -6.52 -18.45
C LYS A 65 40.13 -6.17 -19.36
N ARG A 66 41.20 -5.62 -18.78
CA ARG A 66 42.47 -5.44 -19.46
C ARG A 66 43.03 -6.83 -19.80
N LYS A 67 43.46 -6.97 -21.05
CA LYS A 67 44.09 -8.16 -21.64
C LYS A 67 45.36 -8.55 -20.90
#